data_AF-A0A819S2R3-F1
#
_entry.id   AF-A0A819S2R3-F1
#
_cell.length_a   1.000
_cell.length_b   1.000
_cell.length_c   1.000
_cell.angle_alpha   90.00
_cell.angle_beta   90.00
_cell.angle_gamma   90.00
#
_symmetry.space_group_name_H-M   'P 1'
#
loop_
_entity.id
_entity.type
_entity.pdbx_description
1 polymer ?
#
loop_
_entity_poly.entity_id
_entity_poly.type
_entity_poly.pdbx_seq_one_letter_code
_entity_poly.pdbx_strand_id
1 'polypeptide(L)'
;MPRLNKFLLNIRSIISLNDQISLLSNNDIQRTFSNFTGNQIISCVDYFPKMKRGQCHVYSYPYTLSYYHNITNNFPGGLFKCVREISLYDEHPFEYEFFIEIAQAFPSLRKLSLSNRKGQKLKNNNMNYPLIKYPHLNDLELIDIHKDYVELFLDNTKTLLSDNLCLSVEYRPLRKVTNNFKKDTMRFNCAKVIQLMIPAKFKIFQRFKAYFPHVKISQFY
;
A
#
# COMPACT_ATOMS: atom_id res chain seq x y z
N MET A 1 -28.32 -27.95 -17.70
CA MET A 1 -27.14 -27.07 -17.87
C MET A 1 -26.91 -26.32 -16.57
N PRO A 2 -25.76 -26.48 -15.90
CA PRO A 2 -25.44 -25.65 -14.74
C PRO A 2 -25.35 -24.20 -15.22
N ARG A 3 -26.25 -23.34 -14.72
CA ARG A 3 -26.16 -21.90 -14.96
C ARG A 3 -24.90 -21.42 -14.26
N LEU A 4 -23.93 -20.94 -15.02
CA LEU A 4 -22.74 -20.30 -14.49
C LEU A 4 -23.18 -18.97 -13.86
N ASN A 5 -23.62 -19.02 -12.60
CA ASN A 5 -24.41 -17.95 -11.98
C ASN A 5 -23.60 -16.68 -11.67
N LYS A 6 -22.26 -16.73 -11.72
CA LYS A 6 -21.40 -15.56 -11.54
C LYS A 6 -20.11 -15.70 -12.35
N PHE A 7 -19.94 -14.82 -13.34
CA PHE A 7 -18.68 -14.67 -14.06
C PHE A 7 -17.77 -13.72 -13.28
N LEU A 8 -16.63 -14.22 -12.79
CA LEU A 8 -15.64 -13.37 -12.13
C LEU A 8 -14.72 -12.75 -13.20
N LEU A 9 -14.83 -11.44 -13.38
CA LEU A 9 -13.90 -10.67 -14.20
C LEU A 9 -12.83 -10.04 -13.30
N ASN A 10 -11.56 -10.20 -13.67
CA ASN A 10 -10.42 -9.48 -13.10
C ASN A 10 -9.33 -9.38 -14.17
N ILE A 11 -9.39 -8.31 -14.96
CA ILE A 11 -8.43 -8.02 -16.03
C ILE A 11 -7.52 -6.91 -15.55
N ARG A 12 -6.22 -7.15 -15.66
CA ARG A 12 -5.21 -6.12 -15.40
C ARG A 12 -4.26 -6.03 -16.57
N SER A 13 -4.09 -4.83 -17.09
CA SER A 13 -3.24 -4.56 -18.24
C SER A 13 -2.28 -3.42 -17.93
N ILE A 14 -1.05 -3.56 -18.42
CA ILE A 14 -0.05 -2.49 -18.44
C ILE A 14 -0.03 -1.92 -19.86
N ILE A 15 -0.04 -0.59 -19.97
CA ILE A 15 -0.12 0.13 -21.25
C ILE A 15 1.24 0.80 -21.48
N SER A 16 1.89 0.53 -22.61
CA SER A 16 3.04 1.34 -23.08
C SER A 16 2.52 2.67 -23.61
N LEU A 17 3.06 3.80 -23.15
CA LEU A 17 2.69 5.12 -23.68
C LEU A 17 3.53 5.54 -24.89
N ASN A 18 4.59 4.80 -25.22
CA ASN A 18 5.43 5.13 -26.38
C ASN A 18 4.69 4.94 -27.71
N ASP A 19 3.68 4.07 -27.73
CA ASP A 19 3.03 3.58 -28.95
C ASP A 19 1.57 4.05 -29.06
N GLN A 20 1.14 4.98 -28.20
CA GLN A 20 -0.27 5.40 -28.09
C GLN A 20 -0.51 6.75 -28.78
N ILE A 21 -1.46 6.76 -29.73
CA ILE A 21 -1.95 7.98 -30.39
C ILE A 21 -2.94 8.73 -29.49
N SER A 22 -3.63 8.02 -28.60
CA SER A 22 -4.60 8.58 -27.65
C SER A 22 -4.63 7.78 -26.36
N LEU A 23 -4.97 8.43 -25.23
CA LEU A 23 -5.10 7.78 -23.93
C LEU A 23 -6.52 7.28 -23.73
N LEU A 24 -6.68 6.01 -23.37
CA LEU A 24 -7.97 5.42 -22.99
C LEU A 24 -8.48 6.05 -21.68
N SER A 25 -9.73 6.49 -21.66
CA SER A 25 -10.38 6.91 -20.41
C SER A 25 -11.06 5.73 -19.72
N ASN A 26 -11.39 5.89 -18.44
CA ASN A 26 -12.27 4.94 -17.73
C ASN A 26 -13.60 4.76 -18.47
N ASN A 27 -14.15 5.81 -19.08
CA ASN A 27 -15.42 5.73 -19.81
C ASN A 27 -15.30 4.85 -21.06
N ASP A 28 -14.16 4.90 -21.76
CA ASP A 28 -13.93 4.07 -22.95
C ASP A 28 -13.88 2.58 -22.56
N ILE A 29 -13.21 2.27 -21.45
CA ILE A 29 -13.19 0.90 -20.91
C ILE A 29 -14.58 0.47 -20.48
N GLN A 30 -15.29 1.29 -19.69
CA GLN A 30 -16.61 0.98 -19.18
C GLN A 30 -17.64 0.71 -20.29
N ARG A 31 -17.56 1.45 -21.41
CA ARG A 31 -18.42 1.23 -22.60
C ARG A 31 -18.28 -0.16 -23.20
N THR A 32 -17.08 -0.75 -23.14
CA THR A 32 -16.81 -2.11 -23.64
C THR A 32 -17.63 -3.17 -22.90
N PHE A 33 -18.01 -2.91 -21.66
CA PHE A 33 -18.78 -3.82 -20.80
C PHE A 33 -20.25 -3.43 -20.65
N SER A 34 -20.75 -2.50 -21.47
CA SER A 34 -22.14 -1.99 -21.40
C SER A 34 -23.20 -3.08 -21.57
N ASN A 35 -22.91 -4.12 -22.35
CA ASN A 35 -23.81 -5.25 -22.60
C ASN A 35 -23.69 -6.38 -21.56
N PHE A 36 -22.78 -6.26 -20.58
CA PHE A 36 -22.60 -7.28 -19.55
C PHE A 36 -23.71 -7.18 -18.50
N THR A 37 -24.78 -7.96 -18.69
CA THR A 37 -25.91 -8.04 -17.76
C THR A 37 -25.59 -9.01 -16.63
N GLY A 38 -25.73 -8.57 -15.36
CA GLY A 38 -25.66 -9.43 -14.19
C GLY A 38 -24.51 -9.20 -13.20
N ASN A 39 -23.47 -8.43 -13.56
CA ASN A 39 -22.42 -8.00 -12.63
C ASN A 39 -22.06 -6.53 -12.88
N GLN A 40 -21.94 -5.74 -11.81
CA GLN A 40 -21.42 -4.39 -11.90
C GLN A 40 -19.91 -4.47 -12.18
N ILE A 41 -19.49 -4.12 -13.39
CA ILE A 41 -18.06 -4.04 -13.76
C ILE A 41 -17.55 -2.66 -13.34
N ILE A 42 -16.38 -2.62 -12.71
CA ILE A 42 -15.67 -1.39 -12.36
C ILE A 42 -14.37 -1.36 -13.15
N SER A 43 -14.02 -0.19 -13.70
CA SER A 43 -12.72 0.05 -14.33
C SER A 43 -11.97 1.20 -13.67
N CYS A 44 -10.66 1.04 -13.53
CA CYS A 44 -9.72 2.09 -13.14
C CYS A 44 -8.58 2.15 -14.15
N VAL A 45 -8.32 3.33 -14.70
CA VAL A 45 -7.24 3.61 -15.63
C VAL A 45 -6.39 4.71 -15.04
N ASP A 46 -5.09 4.42 -14.90
CA ASP A 46 -4.10 5.36 -14.38
C ASP A 46 -2.95 5.50 -15.35
N TYR A 47 -2.38 6.70 -15.40
CA TYR A 47 -1.26 7.04 -16.25
C TYR A 47 -0.08 7.53 -15.42
N PHE A 48 1.11 7.06 -15.78
CA PHE A 48 2.38 7.36 -15.15
C PHE A 48 3.33 7.95 -16.21
N PRO A 49 3.22 9.26 -16.51
CA PRO A 49 3.94 9.89 -17.62
C PRO A 49 5.46 9.78 -17.51
N LYS A 50 6.04 9.85 -16.29
CA LYS A 50 7.50 9.77 -16.11
C LYS A 50 8.02 8.38 -16.43
N MET A 51 7.23 7.35 -16.12
CA MET A 51 7.53 5.98 -16.48
C MET A 51 7.07 5.59 -17.89
N LYS A 52 6.43 6.52 -18.63
CA LYS A 52 5.84 6.27 -19.96
C LYS A 52 4.97 5.01 -20.01
N ARG A 53 4.20 4.79 -18.94
CA ARG A 53 3.31 3.62 -18.81
C ARG A 53 1.95 4.02 -18.26
N GLY A 54 0.93 3.23 -18.54
CA GLY A 54 -0.35 3.27 -17.87
C GLY A 54 -0.69 1.91 -17.27
N GLN A 55 -1.75 1.87 -16.48
CA GLN A 55 -2.39 0.63 -16.10
C GLN A 55 -3.89 0.76 -16.29
N CYS A 56 -4.52 -0.37 -16.59
CA CYS A 56 -5.96 -0.52 -16.56
C CYS A 56 -6.29 -1.73 -15.70
N HIS A 57 -7.21 -1.57 -14.76
CA HIS A 57 -7.76 -2.64 -13.94
C HIS A 57 -9.27 -2.66 -14.12
N VAL A 58 -9.81 -3.81 -14.52
CA VAL A 58 -11.25 -4.02 -14.73
C VAL A 58 -11.67 -5.24 -13.93
N TYR A 59 -12.69 -5.11 -13.09
CA TYR A 59 -13.13 -6.21 -12.24
C TYR A 59 -14.63 -6.23 -11.98
N SER A 60 -15.14 -7.41 -11.63
CA SER A 60 -16.51 -7.57 -11.17
C SER A 60 -16.67 -7.13 -9.70
N TYR A 61 -17.76 -6.43 -9.42
CA TYR A 61 -18.18 -6.06 -8.07
C TYR A 61 -19.33 -7.00 -7.58
N PRO A 62 -19.28 -7.51 -6.33
CA PRO A 62 -18.23 -7.32 -5.35
C PRO A 62 -16.93 -8.04 -5.72
N TYR A 63 -15.80 -7.45 -5.36
CA TYR A 63 -14.47 -8.04 -5.59
C TYR A 63 -14.23 -9.21 -4.65
N THR A 64 -13.93 -10.40 -5.20
CA THR A 64 -13.80 -11.63 -4.39
C THR A 64 -12.39 -12.22 -4.36
N LEU A 65 -11.43 -11.65 -5.09
CA LEU A 65 -10.05 -12.11 -5.02
C LEU A 65 -9.40 -11.67 -3.70
N SER A 66 -8.37 -12.41 -3.29
CA SER A 66 -7.63 -12.16 -2.05
C SER A 66 -6.56 -11.07 -2.17
N TYR A 67 -6.32 -10.53 -3.36
CA TYR A 67 -5.27 -9.56 -3.62
C TYR A 67 -5.76 -8.40 -4.48
N TYR A 68 -5.19 -7.20 -4.32
CA TYR A 68 -5.42 -6.05 -5.19
C TYR A 68 -4.11 -5.30 -5.43
N HIS A 69 -3.62 -5.28 -6.66
CA HIS A 69 -2.28 -4.76 -6.96
C HIS A 69 -2.27 -3.37 -7.64
N ASN A 70 -1.27 -2.57 -7.26
CA ASN A 70 -0.97 -1.19 -7.66
C ASN A 70 -2.18 -0.26 -7.60
N ILE A 71 -2.73 -0.12 -6.40
CA ILE A 71 -3.67 0.95 -6.09
C ILE A 71 -2.93 2.30 -6.16
N THR A 72 -3.56 3.27 -6.81
CA THR A 72 -3.07 4.64 -7.03
C THR A 72 -3.91 5.64 -6.24
N ASN A 73 -3.59 6.94 -6.32
CA ASN A 73 -4.41 8.00 -5.74
C ASN A 73 -5.81 8.10 -6.36
N ASN A 74 -6.07 7.48 -7.52
CA ASN A 74 -7.39 7.45 -8.14
C ASN A 74 -8.25 6.27 -7.66
N PHE A 75 -7.86 5.64 -6.55
CA PHE A 75 -8.65 4.56 -5.95
C PHE A 75 -10.09 5.02 -5.72
N PRO A 76 -11.10 4.35 -6.29
CA PRO A 76 -12.49 4.81 -6.21
C PRO A 76 -13.14 4.55 -4.84
N GLY A 77 -12.38 4.00 -3.88
CA GLY A 77 -12.93 3.52 -2.61
C GLY A 77 -13.72 2.22 -2.77
N GLY A 78 -14.59 1.95 -1.80
CA GLY A 78 -15.41 0.74 -1.72
C GLY A 78 -14.95 -0.23 -0.63
N LEU A 79 -15.67 -1.34 -0.46
CA LEU A 79 -15.42 -2.32 0.60
C LEU A 79 -14.98 -3.67 0.02
N PHE A 80 -13.73 -4.06 0.29
CA PHE A 80 -13.07 -5.23 -0.28
C PHE A 80 -12.88 -6.32 0.79
N LYS A 81 -14.00 -6.93 1.22
CA LYS A 81 -14.01 -7.91 2.33
C LYS A 81 -13.14 -9.16 2.09
N CYS A 82 -12.87 -9.52 0.84
CA CYS A 82 -12.11 -10.72 0.49
C CYS A 82 -10.60 -10.46 0.36
N VAL A 83 -10.21 -9.20 0.15
CA VAL A 83 -8.81 -8.82 -0.08
C VAL A 83 -8.03 -8.90 1.23
N ARG A 84 -6.85 -9.50 1.15
CA ARG A 84 -5.87 -9.70 2.22
C ARG A 84 -4.52 -9.10 1.87
N GLU A 85 -4.25 -8.86 0.60
CA GLU A 85 -2.96 -8.38 0.13
C GLU A 85 -3.15 -7.22 -0.82
N ILE A 86 -2.47 -6.10 -0.60
CA ILE A 86 -2.49 -5.00 -1.55
C ILE A 86 -1.08 -4.49 -1.85
N SER A 87 -0.90 -3.94 -3.04
CA SER A 87 0.26 -3.11 -3.36
C SER A 87 -0.18 -1.70 -3.77
N LEU A 88 0.56 -0.70 -3.29
CA LEU A 88 0.32 0.72 -3.52
C LEU A 88 1.49 1.32 -4.31
N TYR A 89 1.19 2.03 -5.38
CA TYR A 89 2.19 2.73 -6.19
C TYR A 89 1.57 3.91 -6.94
N ASP A 90 2.23 5.07 -6.92
CA ASP A 90 1.86 6.23 -7.72
C ASP A 90 3.10 7.11 -7.97
N GLU A 91 3.08 7.93 -9.04
CA GLU A 91 4.08 8.97 -9.27
C GLU A 91 3.87 10.21 -8.39
N HIS A 92 2.65 10.37 -7.85
CA HIS A 92 2.27 11.40 -6.90
C HIS A 92 2.37 10.88 -5.46
N PRO A 93 2.65 11.74 -4.47
CA PRO A 93 2.64 11.31 -3.08
C PRO A 93 1.24 10.85 -2.65
N PHE A 94 1.19 9.79 -1.83
CA PHE A 94 0.02 9.45 -1.03
C PHE A 94 -0.03 10.31 0.23
N GLU A 95 -1.13 11.02 0.47
CA GLU A 95 -1.35 11.80 1.69
C GLU A 95 -1.94 10.92 2.82
N TYR A 96 -2.09 11.47 4.02
CA TYR A 96 -2.52 10.70 5.19
C TYR A 96 -3.93 10.13 5.01
N GLU A 97 -4.85 10.91 4.43
CA GLU A 97 -6.24 10.55 4.18
C GLU A 97 -6.39 9.33 3.29
N PHE A 98 -5.49 9.18 2.31
CA PHE A 98 -5.45 8.00 1.46
C PHE A 98 -5.27 6.73 2.30
N PHE A 99 -4.40 6.75 3.32
CA PHE A 99 -4.21 5.58 4.19
C PHE A 99 -5.39 5.33 5.13
N ILE A 100 -6.20 6.35 5.43
CA ILE A 100 -7.49 6.16 6.14
C ILE A 100 -8.44 5.39 5.22
N GLU A 101 -8.59 5.84 3.97
CA GLU A 101 -9.46 5.19 2.97
C GLU A 101 -9.04 3.74 2.71
N ILE A 102 -7.74 3.48 2.59
CA ILE A 102 -7.20 2.12 2.46
C ILE A 102 -7.56 1.26 3.68
N ALA A 103 -7.35 1.76 4.91
CA ALA A 103 -7.69 0.99 6.10
C ALA A 103 -9.19 0.65 6.18
N GLN A 104 -10.06 1.56 5.75
CA GLN A 104 -11.52 1.35 5.70
C GLN A 104 -11.94 0.39 4.58
N ALA A 105 -11.32 0.50 3.41
CA ALA A 105 -11.64 -0.31 2.25
C ALA A 105 -11.20 -1.77 2.42
N PHE A 106 -10.10 -2.01 3.15
CA PHE A 106 -9.48 -3.32 3.31
C PHE A 106 -9.43 -3.75 4.79
N PRO A 107 -10.58 -4.00 5.43
CA PRO A 107 -10.65 -4.24 6.89
C PRO A 107 -9.91 -5.50 7.34
N SER A 108 -9.63 -6.44 6.44
CA SER A 108 -8.93 -7.70 6.72
C SER A 108 -7.53 -7.77 6.10
N LEU A 109 -6.92 -6.61 5.80
CA LEU A 109 -5.60 -6.53 5.19
C LEU A 109 -4.53 -7.21 6.05
N ARG A 110 -3.79 -8.14 5.45
CA ARG A 110 -2.67 -8.88 6.05
C ARG A 110 -1.32 -8.44 5.51
N LYS A 111 -1.25 -8.17 4.20
CA LYS A 111 -0.04 -7.73 3.51
C LYS A 111 -0.24 -6.38 2.82
N LEU A 112 0.65 -5.44 3.10
CA LEU A 112 0.70 -4.14 2.45
C LEU A 112 2.09 -3.91 1.87
N SER A 113 2.18 -3.79 0.55
CA SER A 113 3.39 -3.36 -0.13
C SER A 113 3.23 -1.93 -0.64
N LEU A 114 4.17 -1.05 -0.32
CA LEU A 114 4.11 0.37 -0.67
C LEU A 114 5.43 0.79 -1.31
N SER A 115 5.33 1.38 -2.50
CA SER A 115 6.44 2.01 -3.19
C SER A 115 6.08 3.42 -3.64
N ASN A 116 6.74 4.42 -3.03
CA ASN A 116 6.57 5.82 -3.40
C ASN A 116 7.74 6.67 -2.88
N ARG A 117 8.55 7.21 -3.79
CA ARG A 117 9.72 8.04 -3.44
C ARG A 117 9.36 9.50 -3.11
N LYS A 118 8.09 9.91 -3.25
CA LYS A 118 7.65 11.28 -3.00
C LYS A 118 7.17 11.43 -1.56
N GLY A 119 7.59 12.50 -0.88
CA GLY A 119 7.12 12.79 0.47
C GLY A 119 5.71 13.38 0.50
N GLN A 120 5.05 13.20 1.64
CA GLN A 120 3.72 13.77 1.89
C GLN A 120 3.81 15.29 1.86
N LYS A 121 2.91 15.94 1.11
CA LYS A 121 2.88 17.41 1.00
C LYS A 121 2.17 18.05 2.18
N LEU A 122 1.17 17.39 2.75
CA LEU A 122 0.28 17.97 3.77
C LEU A 122 0.70 17.65 5.21
N LYS A 123 1.88 17.07 5.41
CA LYS A 123 2.37 16.54 6.70
C LYS A 123 2.40 17.55 7.86
N ASN A 124 2.60 18.83 7.56
CA ASN A 124 2.70 19.91 8.57
C ASN A 124 1.41 20.70 8.73
N ASN A 125 0.34 20.34 8.03
CA ASN A 125 -0.96 20.92 8.30
C ASN A 125 -1.40 20.38 9.66
N ASN A 126 -1.72 21.26 10.62
CA ASN A 126 -2.20 20.93 11.97
C ASN A 126 -3.59 20.23 11.97
N MET A 127 -3.75 19.25 11.09
CA MET A 127 -4.96 18.47 10.91
C MET A 127 -4.95 17.35 11.96
N ASN A 128 -5.97 17.34 12.80
CA ASN A 128 -6.16 16.31 13.80
C ASN A 128 -6.77 15.06 13.13
N TYR A 129 -5.97 14.35 12.35
CA TYR A 129 -6.44 13.17 11.65
C TYR A 129 -6.74 12.02 12.62
N PRO A 130 -7.74 11.17 12.30
CA PRO A 130 -7.97 9.97 13.08
C PRO A 130 -6.79 9.00 12.97
N LEU A 131 -6.57 8.26 14.04
CA LEU A 131 -5.56 7.22 14.11
C LEU A 131 -5.90 6.08 13.13
N ILE A 132 -4.95 5.75 12.23
CA ILE A 132 -5.13 4.68 11.26
C ILE A 132 -4.95 3.33 11.96
N LYS A 133 -5.83 2.36 11.69
CA LYS A 133 -5.78 1.04 12.33
C LYS A 133 -5.66 -0.06 11.28
N TYR A 134 -4.63 -0.88 11.42
CA TYR A 134 -4.42 -2.09 10.62
C TYR A 134 -4.39 -3.33 11.53
N PRO A 135 -5.56 -3.81 11.99
CA PRO A 135 -5.63 -4.83 13.04
C PRO A 135 -5.15 -6.23 12.63
N HIS A 136 -4.98 -6.48 11.33
CA HIS A 136 -4.57 -7.78 10.80
C HIS A 136 -3.29 -7.74 9.98
N LEU A 137 -2.65 -6.57 9.86
CA LEU A 137 -1.49 -6.37 9.02
C LEU A 137 -0.23 -6.96 9.65
N ASN A 138 0.20 -8.10 9.15
CA ASN A 138 1.37 -8.83 9.64
C ASN A 138 2.54 -8.82 8.65
N ASP A 139 2.37 -8.28 7.45
CA ASP A 139 3.44 -8.08 6.47
C ASP A 139 3.38 -6.67 5.87
N LEU A 140 4.40 -5.86 6.14
CA LEU A 140 4.53 -4.49 5.66
C LEU A 140 5.84 -4.33 4.88
N GLU A 141 5.73 -4.11 3.58
CA GLU A 141 6.86 -3.87 2.69
C GLU A 141 6.90 -2.40 2.28
N LEU A 142 7.97 -1.71 2.67
CA LEU A 142 8.24 -0.31 2.36
C LEU A 142 9.49 -0.24 1.45
N ILE A 143 9.26 -0.35 0.15
CA ILE A 143 10.30 -0.49 -0.88
C ILE A 143 10.43 0.81 -1.66
N ASP A 144 11.66 1.31 -1.88
CA ASP A 144 11.88 2.55 -2.62
C ASP A 144 11.03 3.71 -2.08
N ILE A 145 11.07 3.87 -0.75
CA ILE A 145 10.07 4.65 -0.03
C ILE A 145 10.62 5.99 0.48
N HIS A 146 9.79 7.04 0.44
CA HIS A 146 10.11 8.25 1.19
C HIS A 146 9.99 8.00 2.70
N LYS A 147 10.86 8.66 3.49
CA LYS A 147 10.88 8.53 4.96
C LYS A 147 9.54 8.85 5.63
N ASP A 148 8.68 9.67 5.02
CA ASP A 148 7.41 10.07 5.62
C ASP A 148 6.46 8.89 5.79
N TYR A 149 6.48 7.92 4.88
CA TYR A 149 5.67 6.71 5.01
C TYR A 149 6.20 5.80 6.12
N VAL A 150 7.52 5.68 6.25
CA VAL A 150 8.13 4.96 7.37
C VAL A 150 7.71 5.60 8.70
N GLU A 151 7.71 6.93 8.76
CA GLU A 151 7.21 7.67 9.91
C GLU A 151 5.71 7.43 10.15
N LEU A 152 4.88 7.47 9.12
CA LEU A 152 3.44 7.24 9.22
C LEU A 152 3.11 5.88 9.85
N PHE A 153 3.78 4.81 9.42
CA PHE A 153 3.51 3.48 9.94
C PHE A 153 4.14 3.24 11.32
N LEU A 154 5.37 3.71 11.55
CA LEU A 154 6.07 3.43 12.80
C LEU A 154 5.70 4.39 13.95
N ASP A 155 5.16 5.57 13.69
CA ASP A 155 4.70 6.46 14.75
C ASP A 155 3.38 5.96 15.33
N ASN A 156 3.38 5.57 16.60
CA ASN A 156 2.20 5.02 17.26
C ASN A 156 1.08 6.07 17.48
N THR A 157 1.39 7.35 17.28
CA THR A 157 0.39 8.44 17.28
C THR A 157 -0.36 8.55 15.96
N LYS A 158 0.15 7.92 14.89
CA LYS A 158 -0.41 7.98 13.53
C LYS A 158 -1.05 6.65 13.11
N THR A 159 -0.40 5.55 13.41
CA THR A 159 -0.87 4.22 13.01
C THR A 159 -0.80 3.23 14.18
N LEU A 160 -1.84 2.40 14.32
CA LEU A 160 -1.80 1.19 15.14
C LEU A 160 -1.65 -0.04 14.24
N LEU A 161 -0.51 -0.71 14.40
CA LEU A 161 -0.19 -1.97 13.73
C LEU A 161 -0.57 -3.15 14.61
N SER A 162 -0.84 -4.32 14.01
CA SER A 162 -0.98 -5.55 14.78
C SER A 162 0.36 -6.04 15.29
N ASP A 163 0.31 -6.94 16.28
CA ASP A 163 1.50 -7.63 16.74
C ASP A 163 1.99 -8.63 15.67
N ASN A 164 3.21 -9.15 15.85
CA ASN A 164 3.83 -10.12 14.94
C ASN A 164 4.05 -9.59 13.52
N LEU A 165 4.48 -8.33 13.39
CA LEU A 165 4.73 -7.70 12.09
C LEU A 165 6.06 -8.16 11.49
N CYS A 166 6.02 -8.55 10.22
CA CYS A 166 7.17 -8.61 9.33
C CYS A 166 7.29 -7.24 8.63
N LEU A 167 8.45 -6.58 8.80
CA LEU A 167 8.73 -5.28 8.20
C LEU A 167 9.91 -5.39 7.25
N SER A 168 9.67 -5.08 5.98
CA SER A 168 10.72 -4.89 4.97
C SER A 168 10.90 -3.40 4.72
N VAL A 169 12.07 -2.85 5.04
CA VAL A 169 12.32 -1.40 4.90
C VAL A 169 13.81 -1.12 4.69
N GLU A 170 14.11 -0.06 3.95
CA GLU A 170 15.48 0.42 3.89
C GLU A 170 15.97 0.96 5.25
N TYR A 171 17.19 0.58 5.63
CA TYR A 171 17.78 0.98 6.91
C TYR A 171 17.98 2.50 7.05
N ARG A 172 18.30 3.20 5.94
CA ARG A 172 18.56 4.64 5.96
C ARG A 172 17.31 5.45 6.36
N PRO A 173 16.15 5.30 5.70
CA PRO A 173 14.89 5.88 6.16
C PRO A 173 14.54 5.50 7.61
N LEU A 174 14.64 4.22 7.98
CA LEU A 174 14.32 3.74 9.33
C LEU A 174 15.16 4.44 10.40
N ARG A 175 16.48 4.54 10.19
CA ARG A 175 17.40 5.23 11.11
C ARG A 175 17.07 6.72 11.22
N LYS A 176 16.70 7.35 10.11
CA LYS A 176 16.38 8.78 10.07
C LYS A 176 15.10 9.09 10.85
N VAL A 177 14.02 8.33 10.65
CA VAL A 177 12.73 8.59 11.34
C VAL A 177 12.78 8.27 12.82
N THR A 178 13.58 7.28 13.22
CA THR A 178 13.77 6.93 14.63
C THR A 178 14.77 7.84 15.35
N ASN A 179 15.37 8.81 14.66
CA ASN A 179 16.48 9.64 15.16
C ASN A 179 17.61 8.80 15.76
N ASN A 180 18.13 7.83 14.99
CA ASN A 180 19.08 6.83 15.47
C ASN A 180 18.57 6.07 16.70
N PHE A 181 17.31 5.65 16.68
CA PHE A 181 16.67 4.92 17.78
C PHE A 181 16.66 5.70 19.10
N LYS A 182 16.22 6.96 19.04
CA LYS A 182 16.03 7.87 20.19
C LYS A 182 14.63 8.48 20.29
N LYS A 183 13.78 8.38 19.26
CA LYS A 183 12.40 8.90 19.27
C LYS A 183 11.41 7.90 19.88
N ASP A 184 10.88 8.18 21.07
CA ASP A 184 10.06 7.21 21.83
C ASP A 184 8.71 6.86 21.20
N THR A 185 8.07 7.78 20.46
CA THR A 185 6.78 7.52 19.79
C THR A 185 6.85 6.37 18.78
N MET A 186 8.04 6.08 18.26
CA MET A 186 8.26 4.99 17.31
C MET A 186 8.40 3.63 18.01
N ARG A 187 8.80 3.63 19.28
CA ARG A 187 9.23 2.43 20.00
C ARG A 187 8.10 1.40 20.12
N PHE A 188 6.88 1.87 20.32
CA PHE A 188 5.71 1.01 20.50
C PHE A 188 5.42 0.15 19.26
N ASN A 189 5.35 0.74 18.06
CA ASN A 189 5.12 -0.04 16.85
C ASN A 189 6.37 -0.82 16.44
N CYS A 190 7.58 -0.31 16.64
CA CYS A 190 8.80 -1.09 16.41
C CYS A 190 8.84 -2.36 17.27
N ALA A 191 8.33 -2.31 18.51
CA ALA A 191 8.33 -3.48 19.40
C ALA A 191 7.45 -4.64 18.90
N LYS A 192 6.48 -4.35 18.03
CA LYS A 192 5.59 -5.34 17.40
C LYS A 192 6.24 -6.09 16.24
N VAL A 193 7.40 -5.64 15.77
CA VAL A 193 8.11 -6.23 14.64
C VAL A 193 8.88 -7.47 15.10
N ILE A 194 8.50 -8.63 14.58
CA ILE A 194 9.14 -9.93 14.84
C ILE A 194 10.18 -10.29 13.78
N GLN A 195 10.06 -9.72 12.58
CA GLN A 195 11.01 -9.91 11.51
C GLN A 195 11.28 -8.56 10.85
N LEU A 196 12.57 -8.20 10.74
CA LEU A 196 13.00 -7.00 10.04
C LEU A 196 13.90 -7.43 8.88
N MET A 197 13.45 -7.15 7.66
CA MET A 197 14.24 -7.32 6.45
C MET A 197 14.90 -5.98 6.12
N ILE A 198 16.24 -5.96 6.14
CA ILE A 198 17.06 -4.81 5.75
C ILE A 198 18.15 -5.26 4.76
N PRO A 199 18.64 -4.38 3.87
CA PRO A 199 19.73 -4.74 2.98
C PRO A 199 21.01 -5.11 3.76
N ALA A 200 21.81 -6.06 3.26
CA ALA A 200 22.89 -6.73 4.00
C ALA A 200 24.03 -5.86 4.59
N LYS A 201 24.12 -4.58 4.24
CA LYS A 201 25.33 -3.75 4.45
C LYS A 201 25.30 -2.80 5.66
N PHE A 202 24.48 -3.03 6.68
CA PHE A 202 24.31 -2.05 7.77
C PHE A 202 24.79 -2.51 9.15
N LYS A 203 25.59 -1.66 9.80
CA LYS A 203 25.96 -1.80 11.22
C LYS A 203 24.75 -1.45 12.10
N ILE A 204 24.34 -2.40 12.94
CA ILE A 204 23.25 -2.25 13.91
C ILE A 204 23.75 -1.43 15.11
N PHE A 205 22.99 -0.40 15.50
CA PHE A 205 23.32 0.43 16.67
C PHE A 205 22.98 -0.27 17.98
N GLN A 206 23.68 0.07 19.07
CA GLN A 206 23.46 -0.48 20.40
C GLN A 206 22.00 -0.36 20.90
N ARG A 207 21.32 0.76 20.58
CA ARG A 207 19.92 1.01 20.96
C ARG A 207 18.88 0.29 20.10
N PHE A 208 19.30 -0.36 19.03
CA PHE A 208 18.39 -1.06 18.11
C PHE A 208 17.52 -2.11 18.84
N LYS A 209 18.13 -2.88 19.75
CA LYS A 209 17.41 -3.91 20.52
C LYS A 209 16.35 -3.33 21.46
N ALA A 210 16.45 -2.07 21.87
CA ALA A 210 15.42 -1.41 22.68
C ALA A 210 14.15 -1.07 21.88
N TYR A 211 14.29 -0.93 20.55
CA TYR A 211 13.18 -0.70 19.62
C TYR A 211 12.61 -2.01 19.08
N PHE A 212 13.49 -3.00 18.89
CA PHE A 212 13.15 -4.28 18.29
C PHE A 212 13.57 -5.44 19.21
N PRO A 213 12.89 -5.62 20.35
CA PRO A 213 13.29 -6.58 21.38
C PRO A 213 13.20 -8.04 20.89
N HIS A 214 12.20 -8.35 20.06
CA HIS A 214 11.91 -9.73 19.63
C HIS A 214 12.30 -10.04 18.18
N VAL A 215 12.98 -9.10 17.51
CA VAL A 215 13.16 -9.18 16.06
C VAL A 215 14.21 -10.19 15.64
N LYS A 216 13.86 -11.00 14.65
CA LYS A 216 14.78 -11.74 13.79
C LYS A 216 15.16 -10.84 12.62
N ILE A 217 16.45 -10.57 12.46
CA ILE A 217 16.94 -9.74 11.35
C ILE A 217 17.28 -10.68 10.20
N SER A 218 16.66 -10.44 9.06
CA SER A 218 16.99 -11.11 7.80
C SER A 218 17.65 -10.09 6.88
N GLN A 219 18.74 -10.48 6.24
CA GLN A 219 19.41 -9.65 5.24
C GLN A 219 19.02 -10.13 3.84
N PHE A 220 18.75 -9.19 2.94
CA PHE A 220 18.56 -9.48 1.53
C PHE A 220 19.59 -8.73 0.68
N TYR A 221 19.91 -9.31 -0.48
CA TYR A 221 20.92 -8.83 -1.42
C TYR A 221 20.33 -7.91 -2.48
#